data_AF-A0AAQ4DSY6-F1
#
_entry.id   AF-A0AAQ4DSY6-F1
#
_cell.length_a   1.000
_cell.length_b   1.000
_cell.length_c   1.000
_cell.angle_alpha   90.00
_cell.angle_beta   90.00
_cell.angle_gamma   90.00
#
_symmetry.space_group_name_H-M   'P 1'
#
loop_
_entity.id
_entity.type
_entity.pdbx_description
1 polymer ?
#
loop_
_entity_poly.entity_id
_entity_poly.type
_entity_poly.pdbx_seq_one_letter_code
_entity_poly.pdbx_strand_id
1 'polypeptide(L)'
;MKDLSRVRAIRYGIANESDAILQYKDTMIAAGHPVEIINCGIFVNPTKPWLGASPDEIAFDPGEPFPWGTVEVKCPYSLKDATKEDLLSQDFFVEFDENCLPTLKKDH
;
A
#
# COMPACT_ATOMS: atom_id res chain seq x y z
N MET A 1 4.85 21.12 -18.80
CA MET A 1 4.68 20.18 -17.67
C MET A 1 4.95 20.95 -16.38
N LYS A 2 4.07 20.86 -15.37
CA LYS A 2 4.33 21.52 -14.08
C LYS A 2 5.33 20.67 -13.29
N ASP A 3 6.39 21.29 -12.78
CA ASP A 3 7.33 20.63 -11.88
C ASP A 3 6.67 20.43 -10.51
N LEU A 4 6.51 19.16 -10.11
CA LEU A 4 5.93 18.76 -8.83
C LEU A 4 6.98 18.27 -7.83
N SER A 5 8.27 18.27 -8.20
CA SER A 5 9.37 17.75 -7.37
C SER A 5 9.48 18.44 -6.01
N ARG A 6 8.94 19.65 -5.87
CA ARG A 6 8.97 20.44 -4.63
C ARG A 6 7.74 20.24 -3.73
N VAL A 7 6.72 19.52 -4.18
CA VAL A 7 5.50 19.29 -3.40
C VAL A 7 5.81 18.32 -2.27
N ARG A 8 5.72 18.79 -1.02
CA ARG A 8 6.05 18.01 0.18
C ARG A 8 5.30 16.68 0.25
N ALA A 9 4.01 16.68 -0.07
CA ALA A 9 3.19 15.47 -0.05
C ALA A 9 3.67 14.42 -1.06
N ILE A 10 4.05 14.83 -2.27
CA ILE A 10 4.54 13.93 -3.31
C ILE A 10 5.91 13.37 -2.93
N ARG A 11 6.83 14.22 -2.45
CA ARG A 11 8.14 13.77 -1.96
C ARG A 11 8.02 12.78 -0.80
N TYR A 12 7.06 13.00 0.09
CA TYR A 12 6.81 12.10 1.20
C TYR A 12 6.33 10.73 0.73
N GLY A 13 5.38 10.69 -0.22
CA GLY A 13 4.97 9.44 -0.88
C GLY A 13 6.17 8.67 -1.44
N ILE A 14 6.92 9.31 -2.35
CA ILE A 14 8.09 8.71 -3.00
C ILE A 14 9.12 8.19 -1.98
N ALA A 15 9.34 8.93 -0.89
CA ALA A 15 10.36 8.57 0.10
C ALA A 15 9.95 7.43 1.04
N ASN A 16 8.65 7.12 1.18
CA ASN A 16 8.15 6.14 2.15
C ASN A 16 7.49 4.92 1.49
N GLU A 17 7.26 4.95 0.18
CA GLU A 17 6.60 3.87 -0.56
C GLU A 17 7.32 2.53 -0.39
N SER A 18 8.65 2.51 -0.53
CA SER A 18 9.46 1.29 -0.36
C SER A 18 9.36 0.69 1.04
N ASP A 19 9.32 1.54 2.07
CA ASP A 19 9.25 1.11 3.46
C ASP A 19 7.87 0.53 3.77
N ALA A 20 6.81 1.12 3.23
CA ALA A 20 5.45 0.61 3.33
C ALA A 20 5.27 -0.74 2.61
N ILE A 21 5.88 -0.91 1.43
CA ILE A 21 5.90 -2.19 0.70
C ILE A 21 6.61 -3.28 1.52
N LEU A 22 7.76 -2.95 2.11
CA LEU A 22 8.51 -3.89 2.95
C LEU A 22 7.69 -4.29 4.19
N GLN A 23 7.06 -3.31 4.86
CA GLN A 23 6.21 -3.59 6.01
C GLN A 23 5.01 -4.47 5.63
N TYR A 24 4.37 -4.23 4.48
CA TYR A 24 3.31 -5.10 3.97
C TYR A 24 3.82 -6.54 3.80
N LYS A 25 4.96 -6.73 3.13
CA LYS A 25 5.56 -8.06 2.93
C LYS A 25 5.82 -8.77 4.26
N ASP A 26 6.46 -8.10 5.21
CA ASP A 26 6.80 -8.68 6.51
C ASP A 26 5.54 -9.05 7.31
N THR A 27 4.52 -8.19 7.27
CA THR A 27 3.22 -8.45 7.92
C THR A 27 2.50 -9.64 7.30
N MET A 28 2.50 -9.77 5.97
CA MET A 28 1.88 -10.92 5.29
C MET A 28 2.61 -12.24 5.60
N ILE A 29 3.95 -12.22 5.57
CA ILE A 29 4.77 -13.39 5.94
C ILE A 29 4.48 -13.82 7.38
N ALA A 30 4.41 -12.87 8.31
CA ALA A 30 4.08 -13.14 9.71
C ALA A 30 2.66 -13.72 9.88
N ALA A 31 1.73 -13.33 9.00
CA ALA A 31 0.37 -13.87 8.96
C ALA A 31 0.27 -15.26 8.29
N GLY A 32 1.39 -15.85 7.83
CA GLY A 32 1.43 -17.16 7.19
C GLY A 32 1.28 -17.13 5.67
N HIS A 33 1.32 -15.94 5.06
CA HIS A 33 1.25 -15.73 3.63
C HIS A 33 2.66 -15.47 3.07
N PRO A 34 3.31 -16.44 2.40
CA PRO A 34 4.66 -16.30 1.87
C PRO A 34 4.70 -15.44 0.60
N VAL A 35 4.26 -14.18 0.73
CA VAL A 35 4.13 -13.22 -0.38
C VAL A 35 5.50 -12.82 -0.91
N GLU A 36 5.65 -12.91 -2.23
CA GLU A 36 6.73 -12.27 -3.00
C GLU A 36 6.22 -10.96 -3.61
N ILE A 37 7.06 -9.92 -3.56
CA ILE A 37 6.77 -8.61 -4.15
C ILE A 37 7.60 -8.45 -5.42
N ILE A 38 6.94 -8.09 -6.51
CA ILE A 38 7.51 -8.03 -7.86
C ILE A 38 7.25 -6.65 -8.46
N ASN A 39 8.34 -5.96 -8.79
CA ASN A 39 8.27 -4.68 -9.47
C ASN A 39 7.69 -4.84 -10.87
N CYS A 40 6.87 -3.89 -11.28
CA CYS A 40 6.17 -3.96 -12.55
C CYS A 40 6.32 -2.68 -13.38
N GLY A 41 6.18 -2.86 -14.69
CA GLY A 41 6.03 -1.74 -15.62
C GLY A 41 4.56 -1.44 -15.87
N ILE A 42 4.25 -0.98 -17.08
CA ILE A 42 2.89 -0.76 -17.51
C ILE A 42 2.24 -2.05 -18.05
N PHE A 43 1.06 -2.38 -17.54
CA PHE A 43 0.16 -3.37 -18.11
C PHE A 43 -0.81 -2.67 -19.07
N VAL A 44 -0.88 -3.14 -20.31
CA VAL A 44 -1.81 -2.61 -21.33
C VAL A 44 -2.86 -3.67 -21.63
N ASN A 45 -4.13 -3.28 -21.65
CA ASN A 45 -5.20 -4.23 -21.97
C ASN A 45 -5.15 -4.60 -23.46
N PRO A 46 -4.99 -5.89 -23.82
CA PRO A 46 -4.79 -6.30 -25.22
C PRO A 46 -6.03 -6.03 -26.10
N THR A 47 -7.22 -5.99 -25.51
CA THR A 47 -8.48 -5.67 -26.22
C THR A 47 -8.80 -4.18 -26.25
N LYS A 48 -8.15 -3.39 -25.38
CA LYS A 48 -8.36 -1.95 -25.20
C LYS A 48 -7.00 -1.27 -25.06
N PRO A 49 -6.21 -1.15 -26.14
CA PRO A 49 -4.82 -0.71 -26.06
C PRO A 49 -4.64 0.74 -25.56
N TRP A 50 -5.71 1.54 -25.52
CA TRP A 50 -5.74 2.86 -24.91
C TRP A 50 -5.87 2.84 -23.37
N LEU A 51 -6.05 1.68 -22.76
CA LEU A 51 -6.15 1.50 -21.31
C LEU A 51 -4.94 0.73 -20.78
N GLY A 52 -4.21 1.35 -19.87
CA GLY A 52 -3.13 0.70 -19.14
C GLY A 52 -3.07 1.17 -17.69
N ALA A 53 -2.40 0.37 -16.86
CA ALA A 53 -2.17 0.63 -15.46
C ALA A 53 -0.73 0.23 -15.08
N SER A 54 -0.16 0.92 -14.10
CA SER A 54 1.12 0.56 -13.48
C SER A 54 0.84 0.52 -11.98
N PRO A 55 0.44 -0.64 -11.43
CA PRO A 55 0.38 -0.82 -9.98
C PRO A 55 1.73 -0.43 -9.35
N ASP A 56 1.72 -0.10 -8.06
CA ASP A 56 2.97 0.19 -7.34
C ASP A 56 3.83 -1.09 -7.32
N GLU A 57 3.23 -2.22 -6.96
CA GLU A 57 3.88 -3.54 -7.00
C GLU A 57 2.88 -4.68 -7.30
N ILE A 58 3.40 -5.85 -7.67
CA ILE A 58 2.63 -7.10 -7.80
C ILE A 58 2.94 -8.02 -6.62
N ALA A 59 1.92 -8.57 -5.98
CA ALA A 59 2.04 -9.58 -4.95
C ALA A 59 1.81 -10.98 -5.54
N PHE A 60 2.68 -11.92 -5.21
CA PHE A 60 2.52 -13.33 -5.52
C PHE A 60 2.51 -14.18 -4.25
N ASP A 61 1.42 -14.90 -3.97
CA ASP A 61 1.33 -15.86 -2.87
C ASP A 61 0.96 -17.26 -3.40
N PRO A 62 1.89 -18.23 -3.40
CA PRO A 62 1.60 -19.58 -3.88
C PRO A 62 0.62 -20.37 -3.01
N GLY A 63 0.32 -19.91 -1.78
CA GLY A 63 -0.65 -20.52 -0.88
C GLY A 63 -2.11 -20.18 -1.19
N GLU A 64 -2.35 -19.15 -1.99
CA GLU A 64 -3.69 -18.67 -2.33
C GLU A 64 -4.26 -19.36 -3.59
N PRO A 65 -5.59 -19.64 -3.66
CA PRO A 65 -6.23 -20.15 -4.87
C PRO A 65 -6.05 -19.23 -6.09
N PHE A 66 -5.95 -17.93 -5.84
CA PHE A 66 -5.64 -16.89 -6.82
C PHE A 66 -4.32 -16.23 -6.41
N PRO A 67 -3.18 -16.74 -6.90
CA PRO A 67 -1.89 -16.42 -6.30
C PRO A 67 -1.36 -15.04 -6.70
N TRP A 68 -2.05 -14.28 -7.56
CA TRP A 68 -1.60 -12.98 -8.05
C TRP A 68 -2.51 -11.87 -7.56
N GLY A 69 -1.92 -10.83 -6.99
CA GLY A 69 -2.59 -9.62 -6.54
C GLY A 69 -1.81 -8.35 -6.89
N THR A 70 -2.46 -7.20 -6.78
CA THR A 70 -1.84 -5.88 -6.94
C THR A 70 -1.68 -5.22 -5.58
N VAL A 71 -0.56 -4.53 -5.36
CA VAL A 71 -0.32 -3.70 -4.18
C VAL A 71 -0.40 -2.24 -4.60
N GLU A 72 -1.22 -1.46 -3.88
CA GLU A 72 -1.36 -0.03 -4.04
C GLU A 72 -1.08 0.64 -2.69
N VAL A 73 -0.04 1.45 -2.62
CA VAL A 73 0.45 2.10 -1.42
C VAL A 73 0.06 3.57 -1.41
N LYS A 74 -0.28 4.06 -0.21
CA LYS A 74 -0.54 5.47 0.03
C LYS A 74 0.14 5.90 1.32
N CYS A 75 1.02 6.89 1.22
CA CYS A 75 1.69 7.51 2.38
C CYS A 75 1.16 8.95 2.57
N PRO A 76 0.08 9.15 3.34
CA PRO A 76 -0.55 10.47 3.50
C PRO A 76 0.31 11.44 4.33
N TYR A 77 0.90 12.45 3.68
CA TYR A 77 1.72 13.47 4.36
C TYR A 77 0.99 14.24 5.48
N SER A 78 -0.33 14.37 5.38
CA SER A 78 -1.16 15.00 6.40
C SER A 78 -1.18 14.21 7.72
N LEU A 79 -0.87 12.91 7.69
CA LEU A 79 -0.91 12.02 8.85
C LEU A 79 0.47 11.55 9.31
N LYS A 80 1.56 12.08 8.74
CA LYS A 80 2.93 11.62 9.03
C LYS A 80 3.36 11.73 10.51
N ASP A 81 2.71 12.63 11.25
CA ASP A 81 2.97 12.88 12.68
C ASP A 81 1.70 12.62 13.52
N ALA A 82 0.70 11.92 12.96
CA ALA A 82 -0.59 11.70 13.59
C ALA A 82 -0.44 10.81 14.82
N THR A 83 -1.13 11.16 15.91
CA THR A 83 -1.27 10.28 17.06
C THR A 83 -2.32 9.20 16.80
N LYS A 84 -2.44 8.23 17.72
CA LYS A 84 -3.53 7.25 17.70
C LYS A 84 -4.91 7.91 17.65
N GLU A 85 -5.11 8.95 18.46
CA GLU A 85 -6.37 9.70 18.54
C GLU A 85 -6.66 10.43 17.23
N ASP A 86 -5.64 11.01 16.61
CA ASP A 86 -5.77 11.65 15.30
C ASP A 86 -6.23 10.62 14.26
N LEU A 87 -5.61 9.44 14.20
CA LEU A 87 -5.96 8.38 13.25
C LEU A 87 -7.39 7.85 13.46
N LEU A 88 -7.82 7.67 14.71
CA LEU A 88 -9.17 7.22 15.04
C LEU A 88 -10.25 8.26 14.73
N SER A 89 -9.89 9.54 14.67
CA SER A 89 -10.80 10.63 14.28
C SER A 89 -11.02 10.73 12.76
N GLN A 90 -10.16 10.09 11.96
CA GLN A 90 -10.29 10.09 10.51
C GLN A 90 -11.16 8.92 10.04
N ASP A 91 -11.70 9.05 8.83
CA ASP A 91 -12.34 7.96 8.11
C ASP A 91 -11.29 7.01 7.50
N PHE A 92 -10.44 6.45 8.36
CA PHE A 92 -9.50 5.39 8.02
C PHE A 92 -10.01 4.06 8.55
N PHE A 93 -9.77 2.99 7.78
CA PHE A 93 -10.06 1.61 8.17
C PHE A 93 -9.03 1.05 9.17
N VAL A 94 -8.66 1.84 10.18
CA VAL A 94 -7.68 1.46 11.21
C VAL A 94 -8.34 1.33 12.57
N GLU A 95 -8.08 0.23 13.25
CA GLU A 95 -8.38 0.01 14.66
C GLU A 95 -7.07 -0.29 15.41
N PHE A 96 -7.12 -0.36 16.73
CA PHE A 96 -5.94 -0.68 17.54
C PHE A 96 -6.27 -1.84 18.46
N ASP A 97 -5.39 -2.83 18.50
CA ASP A 97 -5.53 -3.98 19.38
C ASP A 97 -5.24 -3.63 20.86
N GLU A 98 -5.33 -4.65 21.73
CA GLU A 98 -5.04 -4.53 23.17
C GLU A 98 -3.59 -4.09 23.48
N ASN A 99 -2.66 -4.28 22.53
CA ASN A 99 -1.26 -3.85 22.61
C ASN A 99 -1.03 -2.47 21.98
N CYS A 100 -2.10 -1.78 21.56
CA CYS A 100 -2.04 -0.51 20.82
C CYS A 100 -1.32 -0.60 19.47
N LEU A 101 -1.29 -1.79 18.84
CA LEU A 101 -0.82 -1.95 17.47
C LEU A 101 -1.96 -1.68 16.49
N PRO A 102 -1.69 -0.95 15.39
CA PRO A 102 -2.71 -0.68 14.38
C PRO A 102 -3.06 -1.96 13.61
N THR A 103 -4.36 -2.23 13.47
CA THR A 103 -4.91 -3.32 12.65
C THR A 103 -5.97 -2.79 11.71
N LEU A 104 -6.30 -3.56 10.66
CA LEU A 104 -7.35 -3.19 9.71
C LEU A 104 -8.73 -3.50 10.30
N LYS A 105 -9.63 -2.51 10.36
CA LYS A 105 -11.05 -2.70 10.75
C LYS A 105 -11.69 -3.76 9.88
N LYS A 106 -12.25 -4.84 10.42
CA LYS A 106 -12.76 -5.99 9.62
C LYS A 106 -14.11 -5.77 8.94
N ASP A 107 -14.80 -4.69 9.28
CA ASP A 107 -16.05 -4.23 8.69
C ASP A 107 -15.77 -3.21 7.57
N HIS A 108 -15.25 -3.72 6.44
CA HIS A 108 -15.24 -2.98 5.17
C HIS A 108 -16.46 -3.32 4.31
#